data_AF-A0A9N9I5J5-F1
#
_entry.id   AF-A0A9N9I5J5-F1
#
_cell.length_a   1.000
_cell.length_b   1.000
_cell.length_c   1.000
_cell.angle_alpha   90.00
_cell.angle_beta   90.00
_cell.angle_gamma   90.00
#
_symmetry.space_group_name_H-M   'P 1'
#
loop_
_entity.id
_entity.type
_entity.pdbx_description
1 polymer ?
#
loop_
_entity_poly.entity_id
_entity_poly.type
_entity_poly.pdbx_seq_one_letter_code
_entity_poly.pdbx_strand_id
1 'polypeptide(L)'
;GTQSEKVEQTHNEAGKFEDETDDVSKPVALSEQKVDDDSKTQDEEVNEQKNPSVHANSFNKVIAVTKRRNGKDILDVDEKPWMQVVELSNVEREQLGKMYKDSILIIMLMYTPRNKQSKSHHSRAVDKRSNEEVLITDLKRFFVQSSEQNKPISEEIKEITLIETRKDLSKSQLFNILLPSMYDDASWEVVNKDLTRKEKLFKTVYQVIFLRSWEKFMTQRNTSLLPKAPLLFKAFYDKDYVEEDSVMEWYDQAKDSSDVKKKCAVFVDWLKNAEEEE
;
A
#
# COMPACT_ATOMS: atom_id res chain seq x y z
N GLY A 1 40.84 -50.14 -47.99
CA GLY A 1 39.94 -49.70 -49.07
C GLY A 1 38.52 -49.78 -48.56
N THR A 2 37.57 -49.00 -49.09
CA THR A 2 37.65 -48.18 -50.31
C THR A 2 36.88 -46.85 -50.12
N GLN A 3 37.17 -45.83 -50.92
CA GLN A 3 36.51 -44.51 -50.90
C GLN A 3 35.28 -44.45 -51.83
N SER A 4 34.73 -43.23 -52.01
CA SER A 4 33.87 -42.74 -53.11
C SER A 4 32.34 -42.91 -52.97
N GLU A 5 31.47 -41.98 -53.44
CA GLU A 5 31.67 -40.54 -53.78
C GLU A 5 30.35 -39.73 -53.91
N LYS A 6 30.38 -38.46 -53.46
CA LYS A 6 29.73 -37.20 -53.92
C LYS A 6 28.55 -37.18 -54.92
N VAL A 7 27.42 -36.55 -54.50
CA VAL A 7 26.39 -35.75 -55.25
C VAL A 7 25.62 -34.90 -54.20
N GLU A 8 25.30 -33.60 -54.23
CA GLU A 8 25.48 -32.40 -55.09
C GLU A 8 24.35 -31.95 -56.08
N GLN A 9 24.03 -30.64 -56.08
CA GLN A 9 23.19 -29.85 -57.05
C GLN A 9 21.64 -30.10 -57.02
N THR A 10 20.71 -29.16 -57.30
CA THR A 10 20.77 -27.72 -57.71
C THR A 10 19.45 -26.94 -57.45
N HIS A 11 19.56 -25.62 -57.22
CA HIS A 11 18.72 -24.48 -57.70
C HIS A 11 17.17 -24.52 -57.88
N ASN A 12 16.47 -23.51 -57.34
CA ASN A 12 15.72 -22.43 -58.03
C ASN A 12 15.01 -21.50 -56.99
N GLU A 13 15.07 -20.16 -57.01
CA GLU A 13 14.54 -19.16 -57.98
C GLU A 13 13.02 -18.92 -57.81
N ALA A 14 12.42 -17.71 -57.85
CA ALA A 14 12.69 -16.30 -57.51
C ALA A 14 11.47 -15.47 -58.00
N GLY A 15 11.31 -14.20 -57.57
CA GLY A 15 10.19 -13.30 -57.95
C GLY A 15 9.43 -12.79 -56.70
N LYS A 16 9.35 -11.50 -56.34
CA LYS A 16 9.59 -10.16 -56.97
C LYS A 16 8.35 -9.54 -57.68
N PHE A 17 8.31 -8.21 -57.62
CA PHE A 17 7.25 -7.24 -57.99
C PHE A 17 6.05 -7.19 -57.02
N GLU A 18 5.61 -6.08 -56.40
CA GLU A 18 5.69 -4.59 -56.58
C GLU A 18 4.36 -3.99 -57.06
N ASP A 19 3.79 -3.09 -56.24
CA ASP A 19 3.12 -1.79 -56.53
C ASP A 19 2.32 -1.33 -55.27
N GLU A 20 2.42 -0.07 -54.80
CA GLU A 20 1.69 1.16 -55.23
C GLU A 20 0.16 1.12 -54.97
N THR A 21 -0.54 2.18 -54.51
CA THR A 21 -0.13 3.55 -54.09
C THR A 21 -1.12 4.15 -53.06
N ASP A 22 -0.81 5.37 -52.62
CA ASP A 22 -1.55 6.37 -51.82
C ASP A 22 -3.10 6.46 -51.99
N ASP A 23 -3.80 6.98 -50.97
CA ASP A 23 -4.29 8.38 -50.98
C ASP A 23 -4.73 8.89 -49.58
N VAL A 24 -5.04 10.18 -49.48
CA VAL A 24 -5.23 11.00 -48.28
C VAL A 24 -6.69 11.46 -48.11
N SER A 25 -7.23 11.50 -46.89
CA SER A 25 -8.17 12.57 -46.50
C SER A 25 -8.44 12.75 -44.99
N LYS A 26 -8.88 13.97 -44.66
CA LYS A 26 -8.97 14.61 -43.33
C LYS A 26 -10.37 14.51 -42.68
N PRO A 27 -10.57 14.97 -41.42
CA PRO A 27 -11.74 14.60 -40.60
C PRO A 27 -12.96 15.53 -40.74
N VAL A 28 -14.06 15.12 -40.11
CA VAL A 28 -15.30 15.91 -39.89
C VAL A 28 -15.50 16.16 -38.39
N ALA A 29 -16.22 17.23 -38.04
CA ALA A 29 -16.19 17.86 -36.71
C ALA A 29 -17.52 17.78 -35.92
N LEU A 30 -17.53 18.53 -34.80
CA LEU A 30 -18.59 18.76 -33.81
C LEU A 30 -20.06 18.65 -34.27
N SER A 31 -20.90 18.20 -33.32
CA SER A 31 -22.10 18.97 -32.97
C SER A 31 -22.30 19.04 -31.45
N GLU A 32 -22.36 20.25 -30.91
CA GLU A 32 -22.92 20.51 -29.58
C GLU A 32 -24.45 20.52 -29.68
N GLN A 33 -25.17 20.19 -28.60
CA GLN A 33 -26.56 20.61 -28.47
C GLN A 33 -26.93 20.96 -27.04
N LYS A 34 -26.98 22.28 -26.77
CA LYS A 34 -27.68 22.88 -25.63
C LYS A 34 -29.17 22.53 -25.69
N VAL A 35 -29.76 22.28 -24.53
CA VAL A 35 -31.17 22.62 -24.25
C VAL A 35 -31.19 23.28 -22.87
N ASP A 36 -31.55 24.56 -22.84
CA ASP A 36 -31.92 25.27 -21.63
C ASP A 36 -33.44 25.09 -21.41
N ASP A 37 -33.91 24.94 -20.17
CA ASP A 37 -35.33 25.18 -19.82
C ASP A 37 -35.46 25.65 -18.35
N ASP A 38 -36.51 26.43 -18.06
CA ASP A 38 -36.67 27.25 -16.85
C ASP A 38 -38.04 27.03 -16.19
N SER A 39 -38.07 26.83 -14.87
CA SER A 39 -39.31 26.73 -14.09
C SER A 39 -39.13 27.06 -12.59
N LYS A 40 -39.18 28.36 -12.30
CA LYS A 40 -40.01 28.99 -11.24
C LYS A 40 -41.29 28.18 -10.91
N THR A 41 -41.93 28.19 -9.72
CA THR A 41 -41.86 29.00 -8.48
C THR A 41 -42.60 28.23 -7.36
N GLN A 42 -42.35 28.50 -6.07
CA GLN A 42 -43.38 28.94 -5.10
C GLN A 42 -42.84 29.14 -3.68
N ASP A 43 -43.32 30.21 -3.03
CA ASP A 43 -43.11 30.57 -1.64
C ASP A 43 -44.34 30.15 -0.78
N GLU A 44 -44.17 29.90 0.52
CA GLU A 44 -45.25 30.14 1.51
C GLU A 44 -44.69 30.41 2.92
N GLU A 45 -45.51 31.03 3.78
CA GLU A 45 -45.06 31.78 4.97
C GLU A 45 -45.26 31.09 6.34
N VAL A 46 -44.36 31.45 7.27
CA VAL A 46 -44.58 31.85 8.68
C VAL A 46 -45.76 31.24 9.47
N ASN A 47 -45.45 30.63 10.61
CA ASN A 47 -46.16 30.97 11.87
C ASN A 47 -45.31 30.76 13.14
N GLU A 48 -45.39 31.70 14.09
CA GLU A 48 -44.85 31.59 15.45
C GLU A 48 -45.98 31.43 16.48
N GLN A 49 -45.82 30.56 17.50
CA GLN A 49 -46.49 30.79 18.80
C GLN A 49 -45.93 30.02 20.02
N LYS A 50 -45.01 30.68 20.74
CA LYS A 50 -45.22 31.15 22.14
C LYS A 50 -45.64 30.14 23.23
N ASN A 51 -44.63 29.71 24.03
CA ASN A 51 -44.50 29.79 25.52
C ASN A 51 -45.70 29.50 26.48
N PRO A 52 -45.43 29.19 27.77
CA PRO A 52 -44.32 28.44 28.38
C PRO A 52 -44.80 27.43 29.48
N SER A 53 -43.89 26.79 30.21
CA SER A 53 -44.20 26.25 31.55
C SER A 53 -43.00 26.33 32.49
N VAL A 54 -43.25 26.33 33.80
CA VAL A 54 -42.29 26.61 34.87
C VAL A 54 -42.13 25.39 35.77
N HIS A 55 -40.90 25.06 36.15
CA HIS A 55 -40.64 24.54 37.49
C HIS A 55 -39.24 24.94 37.97
N ALA A 56 -39.20 25.74 39.04
CA ALA A 56 -37.98 25.97 39.80
C ALA A 56 -37.76 24.83 40.80
N ASN A 57 -36.51 24.60 41.18
CA ASN A 57 -36.21 24.13 42.53
C ASN A 57 -34.85 24.68 42.99
N SER A 58 -34.81 25.21 44.21
CA SER A 58 -33.63 25.84 44.79
C SER A 58 -33.09 24.97 45.91
N PHE A 59 -31.77 24.73 45.92
CA PHE A 59 -31.07 24.26 47.11
C PHE A 59 -29.79 25.05 47.32
N ASN A 60 -29.89 26.05 48.21
CA ASN A 60 -28.72 26.73 48.76
C ASN A 60 -27.85 25.75 49.55
N LYS A 61 -26.53 25.78 49.33
CA LYS A 61 -25.57 25.43 50.38
C LYS A 61 -24.40 26.39 50.41
N VAL A 62 -24.48 27.36 51.31
CA VAL A 62 -23.39 28.29 51.60
C VAL A 62 -22.25 27.57 52.30
N ILE A 63 -21.05 27.64 51.74
CA ILE A 63 -19.79 27.57 52.47
C ILE A 63 -18.96 28.75 51.97
N ALA A 64 -18.34 29.50 52.89
CA ALA A 64 -17.62 30.74 52.58
C ALA A 64 -16.27 30.78 53.30
N VAL A 65 -15.36 31.64 52.80
CA VAL A 65 -14.13 32.12 53.47
C VAL A 65 -13.03 31.04 53.66
N THR A 66 -11.77 31.19 53.23
CA THR A 66 -11.03 32.24 52.46
C THR A 66 -9.69 31.66 51.95
N LYS A 67 -9.11 32.24 50.88
CA LYS A 67 -7.83 33.01 50.93
C LYS A 67 -7.54 33.70 49.58
N ARG A 68 -6.91 34.89 49.61
CA ARG A 68 -6.59 35.71 48.41
C ARG A 68 -5.21 35.39 47.84
N ARG A 69 -5.05 35.54 46.52
CA ARG A 69 -3.99 36.38 45.92
C ARG A 69 -4.39 36.87 44.52
N ASN A 70 -3.83 38.01 44.12
CA ASN A 70 -4.33 38.84 43.01
C ASN A 70 -3.76 38.37 41.65
N GLY A 71 -4.52 38.51 40.55
CA GLY A 71 -4.20 37.89 39.25
C GLY A 71 -4.26 38.77 37.98
N LYS A 72 -4.77 40.01 38.05
CA LYS A 72 -4.85 41.01 36.95
C LYS A 72 -5.91 40.72 35.87
N ASP A 73 -6.61 41.77 35.46
CA ASP A 73 -7.72 41.73 34.51
C ASP A 73 -7.24 41.55 33.06
N ILE A 74 -7.85 40.62 32.33
CA ILE A 74 -7.85 40.56 30.87
C ILE A 74 -9.29 40.25 30.42
N LEU A 75 -9.77 41.12 29.52
CA LEU A 75 -11.05 41.21 28.81
C LEU A 75 -11.94 39.95 28.72
N ASP A 76 -13.26 40.19 28.77
CA ASP A 76 -14.30 39.24 28.35
C ASP A 76 -14.08 38.73 26.92
N VAL A 77 -13.78 37.44 26.79
CA VAL A 77 -14.12 36.64 25.60
C VAL A 77 -14.70 35.33 26.12
N ASP A 78 -15.88 34.95 25.64
CA ASP A 78 -16.63 33.77 26.10
C ASP A 78 -16.08 32.48 25.46
N GLU A 79 -14.75 32.27 25.58
CA GLU A 79 -14.05 31.08 25.07
C GLU A 79 -14.36 29.86 25.94
N LYS A 80 -15.55 29.31 25.75
CA LYS A 80 -15.93 27.98 26.22
C LYS A 80 -14.86 26.96 25.77
N PRO A 81 -14.09 26.34 26.70
CA PRO A 81 -12.98 25.50 26.32
C PRO A 81 -13.49 24.28 25.55
N TRP A 82 -13.02 24.13 24.30
CA TRP A 82 -13.41 23.06 23.38
C TRP A 82 -12.99 21.66 23.85
N MET A 83 -12.06 21.59 24.81
CA MET A 83 -11.53 20.36 25.38
C MET A 83 -11.88 20.25 26.88
N GLN A 84 -13.01 19.61 27.17
CA GLN A 84 -13.36 19.26 28.55
C GLN A 84 -12.42 18.15 29.05
N VAL A 85 -11.60 18.45 30.06
CA VAL A 85 -10.73 17.45 30.71
C VAL A 85 -11.60 16.47 31.50
N VAL A 86 -11.85 15.30 30.92
CA VAL A 86 -12.54 14.19 31.59
C VAL A 86 -11.56 13.51 32.54
N GLU A 87 -11.77 13.67 33.85
CA GLU A 87 -11.05 12.90 34.85
C GLU A 87 -11.50 11.43 34.80
N LEU A 88 -10.77 10.63 34.00
CA LEU A 88 -10.94 9.18 33.91
C LEU A 88 -11.01 8.55 35.30
N SER A 89 -11.97 7.65 35.54
CA SER A 89 -12.07 6.92 36.78
C SER A 89 -10.83 6.06 37.04
N ASN A 90 -10.66 5.59 38.29
CA ASN A 90 -9.56 4.69 38.63
C ASN A 90 -9.58 3.39 37.80
N VAL A 91 -10.77 2.92 37.40
CA VAL A 91 -10.95 1.74 36.55
C VAL A 91 -10.45 2.01 35.14
N GLU A 92 -10.86 3.12 34.52
CA GLU A 92 -10.42 3.49 33.17
C GLU A 92 -8.92 3.79 33.12
N ARG A 93 -8.37 4.43 34.16
CA ARG A 93 -6.91 4.62 34.31
C ARG A 93 -6.16 3.28 34.45
N GLU A 94 -6.70 2.31 35.18
CA GLU A 94 -6.10 0.97 35.25
C GLU A 94 -6.20 0.22 33.92
N GLN A 95 -7.29 0.40 33.18
CA GLN A 95 -7.54 -0.27 31.91
C GLN A 95 -6.67 0.29 30.78
N LEU A 96 -6.55 1.62 30.68
CA LEU A 96 -5.52 2.28 29.84
C LEU A 96 -4.10 1.92 30.30
N GLY A 97 -3.87 1.82 31.61
CA GLY A 97 -2.59 1.37 32.17
C GLY A 97 -2.23 -0.07 31.81
N LYS A 98 -3.21 -0.95 31.60
CA LYS A 98 -3.01 -2.31 31.07
C LYS A 98 -2.71 -2.25 29.57
N MET A 99 -3.50 -1.54 28.77
CA MET A 99 -3.25 -1.35 27.33
C MET A 99 -1.85 -0.76 27.03
N TYR A 100 -1.40 0.21 27.84
CA TYR A 100 -0.04 0.76 27.74
C TYR A 100 1.04 -0.24 28.16
N LYS A 101 0.81 -1.05 29.20
CA LYS A 101 1.76 -2.11 29.58
C LYS A 101 1.85 -3.22 28.54
N ASP A 102 0.73 -3.63 27.96
CA ASP A 102 0.69 -4.67 26.93
C ASP A 102 1.36 -4.20 25.63
N SER A 103 1.10 -2.95 25.20
CA SER A 103 1.80 -2.36 24.04
C SER A 103 3.29 -2.11 24.27
N ILE A 104 3.69 -1.64 25.46
CA ILE A 104 5.12 -1.54 25.84
C ILE A 104 5.77 -2.93 25.92
N LEU A 105 5.08 -3.96 26.41
CA LEU A 105 5.59 -5.34 26.46
C LEU A 105 5.78 -5.90 25.04
N ILE A 106 4.84 -5.66 24.13
CA ILE A 106 4.94 -6.01 22.70
C ILE A 106 6.18 -5.34 22.09
N ILE A 107 6.37 -4.04 22.31
CA ILE A 107 7.55 -3.30 21.83
C ILE A 107 8.84 -3.87 22.45
N MET A 108 8.87 -4.13 23.76
CA MET A 108 10.08 -4.61 24.44
C MET A 108 10.49 -6.03 24.00
N LEU A 109 9.51 -6.90 23.68
CA LEU A 109 9.76 -8.22 23.10
C LEU A 109 10.31 -8.15 21.66
N MET A 110 9.99 -7.10 20.89
CA MET A 110 10.54 -6.90 19.54
C MET A 110 12.03 -6.52 19.55
N TYR A 111 12.51 -5.85 20.60
CA TYR A 111 13.90 -5.36 20.67
C TYR A 111 14.89 -6.26 21.41
N THR A 112 14.45 -7.37 22.04
CA THR A 112 15.37 -8.33 22.69
C THR A 112 16.07 -9.26 21.67
N PRO A 113 17.42 -9.23 21.53
CA PRO A 113 18.11 -10.07 20.56
C PRO A 113 18.12 -11.56 20.98
N ARG A 114 17.34 -12.40 20.29
CA ARG A 114 17.29 -13.84 20.60
C ARG A 114 18.55 -14.56 20.08
N ASN A 115 19.43 -14.94 21.02
CA ASN A 115 20.71 -15.56 20.73
C ASN A 115 20.58 -16.85 19.89
N LYS A 116 21.47 -17.02 18.88
CA LYS A 116 21.40 -18.10 17.90
C LYS A 116 22.16 -19.33 18.39
N GLN A 117 21.49 -20.48 18.48
CA GLN A 117 22.19 -21.78 18.47
C GLN A 117 22.02 -22.47 17.11
N SER A 118 23.15 -22.95 16.58
CA SER A 118 23.29 -23.59 15.27
C SER A 118 22.78 -25.03 15.24
N LYS A 119 22.25 -25.48 14.10
CA LYS A 119 22.37 -26.88 13.64
C LYS A 119 22.02 -27.07 12.16
N SER A 120 22.93 -27.79 11.46
CA SER A 120 22.79 -28.51 10.17
C SER A 120 22.01 -27.85 9.01
N HIS A 121 22.73 -27.45 7.96
CA HIS A 121 22.16 -27.14 6.64
C HIS A 121 22.31 -28.33 5.69
N HIS A 122 21.20 -28.99 5.30
CA HIS A 122 21.01 -29.53 3.94
C HIS A 122 19.56 -29.96 3.62
N SER A 123 18.85 -30.64 4.52
CA SER A 123 17.46 -31.09 4.26
C SER A 123 16.41 -29.96 4.26
N ARG A 124 16.63 -28.96 5.12
CA ARG A 124 15.64 -27.96 5.57
C ARG A 124 15.16 -26.93 4.52
N ALA A 125 15.48 -27.11 3.24
CA ALA A 125 15.15 -26.18 2.16
C ALA A 125 13.88 -26.58 1.37
N VAL A 126 13.64 -27.88 1.20
CA VAL A 126 12.48 -28.39 0.44
C VAL A 126 11.19 -28.18 1.24
N ASP A 127 11.18 -28.61 2.51
CA ASP A 127 10.03 -28.48 3.42
C ASP A 127 9.61 -27.02 3.67
N LYS A 128 10.53 -26.06 3.49
CA LYS A 128 10.22 -24.63 3.61
C LYS A 128 9.46 -24.10 2.42
N ARG A 129 9.85 -24.47 1.19
CA ARG A 129 9.13 -24.06 -0.01
C ARG A 129 7.71 -24.64 -0.03
N SER A 130 7.54 -25.92 0.29
CA SER A 130 6.19 -26.50 0.38
C SER A 130 5.32 -25.84 1.47
N ASN A 131 5.91 -25.37 2.57
CA ASN A 131 5.18 -24.58 3.57
C ASN A 131 4.80 -23.18 3.06
N GLU A 132 5.72 -22.48 2.39
CA GLU A 132 5.45 -21.19 1.74
C GLU A 132 4.32 -21.30 0.69
N GLU A 133 4.32 -22.35 -0.15
CA GLU A 133 3.26 -22.62 -1.14
C GLU A 133 1.87 -22.85 -0.53
N VAL A 134 1.79 -23.56 0.62
CA VAL A 134 0.52 -23.74 1.35
C VAL A 134 0.01 -22.40 1.88
N LEU A 135 0.88 -21.59 2.48
CA LEU A 135 0.52 -20.26 2.99
C LEU A 135 0.08 -19.31 1.86
N ILE A 136 0.75 -19.36 0.70
CA ILE A 136 0.35 -18.62 -0.50
C ILE A 136 -1.04 -19.06 -0.96
N THR A 137 -1.32 -20.37 -0.99
CA THR A 137 -2.60 -20.92 -1.44
C THR A 137 -3.77 -20.54 -0.53
N ASP A 138 -3.59 -20.66 0.79
CA ASP A 138 -4.61 -20.30 1.76
C ASP A 138 -4.88 -18.77 1.78
N LEU A 139 -3.83 -17.95 1.66
CA LEU A 139 -3.97 -16.50 1.58
C LEU A 139 -4.56 -16.03 0.23
N LYS A 140 -4.24 -16.70 -0.90
CA LYS A 140 -4.88 -16.45 -2.21
C LYS A 140 -6.38 -16.73 -2.14
N ARG A 141 -6.80 -17.82 -1.47
CA ARG A 141 -8.21 -18.12 -1.20
C ARG A 141 -8.87 -17.04 -0.34
N PHE A 142 -8.21 -16.57 0.72
CA PHE A 142 -8.72 -15.49 1.57
C PHE A 142 -8.91 -14.18 0.79
N PHE A 143 -7.96 -13.78 -0.07
CA PHE A 143 -8.09 -12.55 -0.87
C PHE A 143 -9.24 -12.61 -1.89
N VAL A 144 -9.44 -13.76 -2.54
CA VAL A 144 -10.61 -13.98 -3.41
C VAL A 144 -11.90 -13.79 -2.60
N GLN A 145 -12.05 -14.49 -1.48
CA GLN A 145 -13.23 -14.37 -0.62
C GLN A 145 -13.41 -12.95 -0.03
N SER A 146 -12.31 -12.25 0.26
CA SER A 146 -12.31 -10.84 0.70
C SER A 146 -12.91 -9.93 -0.37
N SER A 147 -12.54 -10.14 -1.64
CA SER A 147 -13.04 -9.38 -2.78
C SER A 147 -14.52 -9.67 -3.08
N GLU A 148 -14.93 -10.94 -3.08
CA GLU A 148 -16.33 -11.36 -3.27
C GLU A 148 -17.24 -10.75 -2.19
N GLN A 149 -16.80 -10.80 -0.93
CA GLN A 149 -17.55 -10.29 0.22
C GLN A 149 -17.36 -8.77 0.44
N ASN A 150 -16.65 -8.08 -0.46
CA ASN A 150 -16.35 -6.64 -0.40
C ASN A 150 -15.84 -6.17 0.98
N LYS A 151 -14.97 -6.98 1.61
CA LYS A 151 -14.44 -6.68 2.95
C LYS A 151 -13.56 -5.41 2.93
N PRO A 152 -13.57 -4.61 4.00
CA PRO A 152 -12.67 -3.48 4.12
C PRO A 152 -11.22 -3.96 4.28
N ILE A 153 -10.28 -3.15 3.78
CA ILE A 153 -8.82 -3.40 3.84
C ILE A 153 -8.30 -3.68 5.27
N SER A 154 -9.03 -3.27 6.31
CA SER A 154 -8.73 -3.60 7.71
C SER A 154 -8.78 -5.11 8.02
N GLU A 155 -9.68 -5.86 7.39
CA GLU A 155 -9.77 -7.32 7.62
C GLU A 155 -8.63 -8.05 6.91
N GLU A 156 -8.18 -7.55 5.76
CA GLU A 156 -7.00 -8.07 5.08
C GLU A 156 -5.73 -7.81 5.89
N ILE A 157 -5.54 -6.58 6.40
CA ILE A 157 -4.39 -6.23 7.26
C ILE A 157 -4.39 -7.07 8.54
N LYS A 158 -5.56 -7.33 9.15
CA LYS A 158 -5.70 -8.25 10.29
C LYS A 158 -5.24 -9.66 9.95
N GLU A 159 -5.71 -10.27 8.86
CA GLU A 159 -5.34 -11.64 8.51
C GLU A 159 -3.84 -11.76 8.15
N ILE A 160 -3.29 -10.79 7.43
CA ILE A 160 -1.84 -10.72 7.13
C ILE A 160 -1.02 -10.66 8.43
N THR A 161 -1.42 -9.82 9.38
CA THR A 161 -0.77 -9.70 10.70
C THR A 161 -0.93 -10.99 11.52
N LEU A 162 -2.08 -11.65 11.40
CA LEU A 162 -2.39 -12.91 12.09
C LEU A 162 -1.58 -14.07 11.53
N ILE A 163 -1.35 -14.12 10.21
CA ILE A 163 -0.46 -15.10 9.56
C ILE A 163 1.00 -14.82 9.91
N GLU A 164 1.46 -13.56 9.87
CA GLU A 164 2.82 -13.18 10.27
C GLU A 164 3.14 -13.67 11.69
N THR A 165 2.25 -13.36 12.65
CA THR A 165 2.43 -13.70 14.07
C THR A 165 2.22 -15.18 14.37
N ARG A 166 1.25 -15.87 13.76
CA ARG A 166 1.03 -17.32 13.98
C ARG A 166 2.07 -18.24 13.33
N LYS A 167 2.88 -17.72 12.41
CA LYS A 167 3.87 -18.51 11.63
C LYS A 167 5.31 -18.03 11.84
N ASP A 168 5.55 -17.10 12.77
CA ASP A 168 6.84 -16.47 13.06
C ASP A 168 7.57 -15.98 11.79
N LEU A 169 6.83 -15.35 10.86
CA LEU A 169 7.39 -14.91 9.58
C LEU A 169 8.26 -13.67 9.76
N SER A 170 9.46 -13.68 9.16
CA SER A 170 10.19 -12.44 8.92
C SER A 170 9.50 -11.60 7.83
N LYS A 171 9.64 -10.26 7.87
CA LYS A 171 9.04 -9.35 6.87
C LYS A 171 9.33 -9.74 5.42
N SER A 172 10.53 -10.25 5.12
CA SER A 172 10.86 -10.76 3.78
C SER A 172 10.08 -12.03 3.42
N GLN A 173 9.90 -12.98 4.36
CA GLN A 173 9.03 -14.15 4.12
C GLN A 173 7.57 -13.74 3.96
N LEU A 174 7.09 -12.77 4.74
CA LEU A 174 5.74 -12.25 4.61
C LEU A 174 5.50 -11.68 3.21
N PHE A 175 6.35 -10.76 2.72
CA PHE A 175 6.21 -10.22 1.36
C PHE A 175 6.38 -11.29 0.27
N ASN A 176 7.26 -12.28 0.48
CA ASN A 176 7.43 -13.42 -0.44
C ASN A 176 6.22 -14.36 -0.51
N ILE A 177 5.32 -14.35 0.49
CA ILE A 177 4.04 -15.08 0.49
C ILE A 177 2.90 -14.17 -0.01
N LEU A 178 2.90 -12.91 0.44
CA LEU A 178 1.89 -11.90 0.17
C LEU A 178 1.81 -11.56 -1.33
N LEU A 179 2.92 -11.22 -1.98
CA LEU A 179 2.90 -10.80 -3.40
C LEU A 179 2.39 -11.91 -4.34
N PRO A 180 2.83 -13.18 -4.26
CA PRO A 180 2.22 -14.26 -5.05
C PRO A 180 0.75 -14.51 -4.72
N SER A 181 0.36 -14.45 -3.44
CA SER A 181 -1.03 -14.68 -3.04
C SER A 181 -2.01 -13.62 -3.57
N MET A 182 -1.51 -12.44 -3.97
CA MET A 182 -2.30 -11.34 -4.52
C MET A 182 -2.20 -11.23 -6.04
N TYR A 183 -1.00 -11.48 -6.62
CA TYR A 183 -0.65 -11.02 -7.97
C TYR A 183 -0.04 -12.08 -8.88
N ASP A 184 -0.01 -13.35 -8.47
CA ASP A 184 0.53 -14.51 -9.17
C ASP A 184 0.44 -14.43 -10.71
N ASP A 185 -0.79 -14.22 -11.19
CA ASP A 185 -1.19 -14.23 -12.60
C ASP A 185 -1.64 -12.82 -13.07
N ALA A 186 -1.41 -11.78 -12.25
CA ALA A 186 -1.97 -10.44 -12.46
C ALA A 186 -1.17 -9.59 -13.46
N SER A 187 -1.87 -8.76 -14.24
CA SER A 187 -1.26 -7.77 -15.12
C SER A 187 -0.82 -6.51 -14.37
N TRP A 188 0.02 -5.70 -15.01
CA TRP A 188 0.47 -4.40 -14.49
C TRP A 188 -0.68 -3.48 -14.12
N GLU A 189 -1.75 -3.47 -14.92
CA GLU A 189 -2.91 -2.61 -14.76
C GLU A 189 -3.72 -2.99 -13.51
N VAL A 190 -3.84 -4.30 -13.23
CA VAL A 190 -4.43 -4.82 -11.99
C VAL A 190 -3.57 -4.42 -10.78
N VAL A 191 -2.26 -4.67 -10.84
CA VAL A 191 -1.33 -4.33 -9.75
C VAL A 191 -1.35 -2.82 -9.46
N ASN A 192 -1.22 -1.96 -10.47
CA ASN A 192 -1.15 -0.51 -10.29
C ASN A 192 -2.43 0.08 -9.66
N LYS A 193 -3.60 -0.44 -10.06
CA LYS A 193 -4.90 -0.10 -9.43
C LYS A 193 -4.94 -0.56 -7.97
N ASP A 194 -4.52 -1.79 -7.70
CA ASP A 194 -4.59 -2.37 -6.36
C ASP A 194 -3.57 -1.77 -5.39
N LEU A 195 -2.42 -1.29 -5.86
CA LEU A 195 -1.48 -0.49 -5.06
C LEU A 195 -2.23 0.69 -4.40
N THR A 196 -2.95 1.49 -5.18
CA THR A 196 -3.70 2.64 -4.65
C THR A 196 -4.89 2.21 -3.79
N ARG A 197 -5.61 1.12 -4.14
CA ARG A 197 -6.70 0.57 -3.31
C ARG A 197 -6.22 0.04 -1.95
N LYS A 198 -4.99 -0.45 -1.89
CA LYS A 198 -4.40 -1.15 -0.73
C LYS A 198 -3.19 -0.41 -0.15
N GLU A 199 -3.12 0.92 -0.28
CA GLU A 199 -2.01 1.76 0.22
C GLU A 199 -1.55 1.37 1.63
N LYS A 200 -2.50 1.24 2.56
CA LYS A 200 -2.28 0.90 3.99
C LYS A 200 -1.66 -0.48 4.27
N LEU A 201 -1.58 -1.34 3.26
CA LEU A 201 -0.95 -2.67 3.32
C LEU A 201 0.48 -2.62 2.76
N PHE A 202 0.77 -1.68 1.85
CA PHE A 202 2.10 -1.53 1.21
C PHE A 202 2.98 -0.45 1.84
N LYS A 203 2.41 0.58 2.47
CA LYS A 203 3.15 1.64 3.17
C LYS A 203 3.87 1.06 4.39
N THR A 204 5.16 0.79 4.24
CA THR A 204 5.96 -0.05 5.13
C THR A 204 7.28 0.62 5.51
N VAL A 205 7.70 0.47 6.77
CA VAL A 205 9.02 0.94 7.24
C VAL A 205 10.19 0.05 6.74
N TYR A 206 9.91 -0.94 5.90
CA TYR A 206 10.87 -1.92 5.38
C TYR A 206 11.00 -1.83 3.85
N GLN A 207 11.16 -0.61 3.33
CA GLN A 207 11.09 -0.25 1.91
C GLN A 207 12.03 -1.10 1.02
N VAL A 208 13.32 -1.22 1.40
CA VAL A 208 14.31 -2.06 0.68
C VAL A 208 13.91 -3.54 0.65
N ILE A 209 13.25 -4.05 1.70
CA ILE A 209 12.75 -5.44 1.73
C ILE A 209 11.56 -5.60 0.78
N PHE A 210 10.68 -4.62 0.70
CA PHE A 210 9.56 -4.58 -0.24
C PHE A 210 10.05 -4.58 -1.70
N LEU A 211 11.01 -3.73 -2.06
CA LEU A 211 11.62 -3.71 -3.40
C LEU A 211 12.27 -5.05 -3.77
N ARG A 212 13.03 -5.64 -2.86
CA ARG A 212 13.65 -6.98 -3.03
C ARG A 212 12.62 -8.09 -3.23
N SER A 213 11.49 -8.03 -2.53
CA SER A 213 10.41 -9.00 -2.69
C SER A 213 9.67 -8.84 -4.03
N TRP A 214 9.50 -7.61 -4.53
CA TRP A 214 9.02 -7.36 -5.90
C TRP A 214 10.00 -7.84 -6.97
N GLU A 215 11.30 -7.56 -6.83
CA GLU A 215 12.35 -8.08 -7.71
C GLU A 215 12.30 -9.62 -7.78
N LYS A 216 12.28 -10.29 -6.62
CA LYS A 216 12.15 -11.75 -6.53
C LYS A 216 10.85 -12.25 -7.15
N PHE A 217 9.73 -11.57 -6.91
CA PHE A 217 8.42 -11.96 -7.44
C PHE A 217 8.38 -11.89 -8.98
N MET A 218 8.85 -10.79 -9.57
CA MET A 218 8.91 -10.62 -11.03
C MET A 218 9.90 -11.58 -11.72
N THR A 219 10.94 -12.04 -11.02
CA THR A 219 11.95 -12.95 -11.59
C THR A 219 11.66 -14.43 -11.38
N GLN A 220 10.84 -14.80 -10.38
CA GLN A 220 10.62 -16.21 -9.98
C GLN A 220 9.17 -16.69 -10.08
N ARG A 221 8.20 -15.77 -10.24
CA ARG A 221 6.76 -16.08 -10.36
C ARG A 221 6.16 -15.41 -11.59
N ASN A 222 5.96 -14.09 -11.52
CA ASN A 222 5.24 -13.34 -12.56
C ASN A 222 6.22 -12.61 -13.49
N THR A 223 6.82 -13.36 -14.41
CA THR A 223 7.76 -12.81 -15.42
C THR A 223 7.09 -11.90 -16.44
N SER A 224 5.75 -11.87 -16.54
CA SER A 224 5.02 -10.93 -17.39
C SER A 224 5.12 -9.48 -16.90
N LEU A 225 5.38 -9.29 -15.60
CA LEU A 225 5.63 -7.97 -15.00
C LEU A 225 7.08 -7.50 -15.17
N LEU A 226 8.03 -8.39 -15.50
CA LEU A 226 9.45 -8.03 -15.62
C LEU A 226 9.72 -6.91 -16.65
N PRO A 227 9.09 -6.86 -17.85
CA PRO A 227 9.20 -5.71 -18.76
C PRO A 227 8.61 -4.40 -18.20
N LYS A 228 7.71 -4.48 -17.22
CA LYS A 228 7.03 -3.34 -16.56
C LYS A 228 7.71 -2.92 -15.25
N ALA A 229 8.81 -3.58 -14.85
CA ALA A 229 9.54 -3.28 -13.61
C ALA A 229 9.87 -1.79 -13.38
N PRO A 230 10.30 -0.99 -14.39
CA PRO A 230 10.55 0.44 -14.18
C PRO A 230 9.29 1.24 -13.86
N LEU A 231 8.13 0.83 -14.43
CA LEU A 231 6.84 1.46 -14.14
C LEU A 231 6.33 1.08 -12.75
N LEU A 232 6.58 -0.16 -12.30
CA LEU A 232 6.33 -0.59 -10.93
C LEU A 232 7.15 0.24 -9.93
N PHE A 233 8.46 0.34 -10.15
CA PHE A 233 9.36 1.08 -9.26
C PHE A 233 9.06 2.57 -9.23
N LYS A 234 8.81 3.20 -10.40
CA LYS A 234 8.32 4.58 -10.44
C LYS A 234 6.97 4.74 -9.71
N ALA A 235 6.03 3.82 -9.88
CA ALA A 235 4.75 3.86 -9.16
C ALA A 235 4.82 3.46 -7.67
N PHE A 236 5.98 3.03 -7.16
CA PHE A 236 6.24 2.93 -5.73
C PHE A 236 6.76 4.25 -5.17
N TYR A 237 7.60 4.95 -5.94
CA TYR A 237 8.10 6.29 -5.64
C TYR A 237 6.98 7.35 -5.71
N ASP A 238 6.26 7.43 -6.84
CA ASP A 238 5.13 8.34 -7.10
C ASP A 238 3.93 8.22 -6.12
N LYS A 239 4.00 7.32 -5.13
CA LYS A 239 2.92 7.01 -4.17
C LYS A 239 3.41 6.89 -2.71
N ASP A 240 4.62 7.38 -2.42
CA ASP A 240 5.25 7.34 -1.09
C ASP A 240 5.29 5.93 -0.45
N TYR A 241 5.56 4.88 -1.24
CA TYR A 241 5.86 3.54 -0.71
C TYR A 241 7.37 3.31 -0.52
N VAL A 242 8.20 4.02 -1.26
CA VAL A 242 9.66 4.01 -1.17
C VAL A 242 10.23 5.41 -1.39
N GLU A 243 11.17 5.79 -0.54
CA GLU A 243 12.00 7.00 -0.68
C GLU A 243 13.20 6.72 -1.59
N GLU A 244 13.85 7.78 -2.11
CA GLU A 244 14.99 7.66 -3.02
C GLU A 244 16.15 6.85 -2.42
N ASP A 245 16.55 7.16 -1.19
CA ASP A 245 17.53 6.40 -0.39
C ASP A 245 17.29 4.88 -0.44
N SER A 246 16.02 4.45 -0.33
CA SER A 246 15.66 3.03 -0.34
C SER A 246 15.66 2.41 -1.74
N VAL A 247 15.40 3.20 -2.80
CA VAL A 247 15.58 2.74 -4.19
C VAL A 247 17.06 2.61 -4.51
N MET A 248 17.88 3.56 -4.07
CA MET A 248 19.33 3.60 -4.24
C MET A 248 20.01 2.45 -3.46
N GLU A 249 19.68 2.27 -2.17
CA GLU A 249 20.19 1.15 -1.36
C GLU A 249 19.80 -0.21 -1.98
N TRP A 250 18.58 -0.34 -2.51
CA TRP A 250 18.18 -1.54 -3.24
C TRP A 250 19.03 -1.75 -4.48
N TYR A 251 19.24 -0.72 -5.31
CA TYR A 251 19.94 -0.83 -6.58
C TYR A 251 21.40 -1.28 -6.40
N ASP A 252 22.12 -0.65 -5.48
CA ASP A 252 23.53 -0.98 -5.20
C ASP A 252 23.68 -2.39 -4.63
N GLN A 253 22.77 -2.81 -3.75
CA GLN A 253 22.78 -4.17 -3.20
C GLN A 253 22.09 -5.22 -4.11
N ALA A 254 21.50 -4.82 -5.24
CA ALA A 254 20.96 -5.73 -6.24
C ALA A 254 22.09 -6.22 -7.17
N LYS A 255 21.99 -7.48 -7.61
CA LYS A 255 23.03 -8.11 -8.43
C LYS A 255 23.05 -7.49 -9.83
N ASP A 256 24.24 -7.29 -10.39
CA ASP A 256 24.40 -6.78 -11.78
C ASP A 256 23.89 -7.78 -12.83
N SER A 257 23.78 -9.06 -12.44
CA SER A 257 23.10 -10.08 -13.24
C SER A 257 21.58 -9.93 -13.27
N SER A 258 20.95 -9.14 -12.39
CA SER A 258 19.50 -9.00 -12.25
C SER A 258 18.89 -8.22 -13.42
N ASP A 259 17.93 -8.83 -14.11
CA ASP A 259 17.21 -8.18 -15.20
C ASP A 259 16.24 -7.09 -14.70
N VAL A 260 15.89 -7.10 -13.41
CA VAL A 260 15.15 -6.00 -12.76
C VAL A 260 16.07 -4.79 -12.60
N LYS A 261 17.28 -4.98 -12.03
CA LYS A 261 18.29 -3.90 -11.90
C LYS A 261 18.60 -3.27 -13.26
N LYS A 262 18.89 -4.09 -14.28
CA LYS A 262 19.17 -3.61 -15.65
C LYS A 262 18.02 -2.80 -16.26
N LYS A 263 16.77 -3.22 -16.04
CA LYS A 263 15.59 -2.49 -16.56
C LYS A 263 15.34 -1.18 -15.81
N CYS A 264 15.50 -1.18 -14.49
CA CYS A 264 15.29 0.01 -13.66
C CYS A 264 16.45 1.02 -13.74
N ALA A 265 17.57 0.71 -14.41
CA ALA A 265 18.73 1.61 -14.52
C ALA A 265 18.35 3.04 -14.95
N VAL A 266 17.60 3.20 -16.05
CA VAL A 266 17.17 4.53 -16.55
C VAL A 266 16.27 5.29 -15.55
N PHE A 267 15.54 4.59 -14.68
CA PHE A 267 14.75 5.22 -13.61
C PHE A 267 15.64 5.65 -12.43
N VAL A 268 16.65 4.84 -12.08
CA VAL A 268 17.60 5.12 -10.99
C VAL A 268 18.62 6.20 -11.39
N ASP A 269 19.00 6.28 -12.66
CA ASP A 269 19.82 7.37 -13.18
C ASP A 269 19.01 8.66 -13.37
N TRP A 270 17.69 8.58 -13.52
CA TRP A 270 16.81 9.76 -13.45
C TRP A 270 16.67 10.32 -12.02
N LEU A 271 16.60 9.44 -11.01
CA LEU A 271 16.56 9.83 -9.60
C LEU A 271 17.83 10.61 -9.20
N LYS A 272 19.03 10.03 -9.38
CA LYS A 272 20.32 10.70 -9.12
C LYS A 272 20.42 12.11 -9.71
N ASN A 273 20.02 12.25 -10.97
CA ASN A 273 20.12 13.51 -11.70
C ASN A 273 19.10 14.56 -11.22
N ALA A 274 18.09 14.18 -10.43
CA ALA A 274 17.15 15.12 -9.82
C ALA A 274 17.72 15.82 -8.58
N GLU A 275 18.73 15.24 -7.91
CA GLU A 275 19.47 15.91 -6.83
C GLU A 275 20.68 16.73 -7.35
N GLU A 276 21.27 16.39 -8.51
CA GLU A 276 22.43 17.11 -9.06
C GLU A 276 22.10 18.46 -9.76
N GLU A 277 20.82 18.89 -9.82
CA GLU A 277 20.40 20.16 -10.44
C GLU A 277 20.02 21.31 -9.45
N GLU A 278 20.21 21.14 -8.12
CA GLU A 278 20.07 22.21 -7.09
C GLU A 278 21.41 22.75 -6.53
#